data_AF-A0A2S6V855-F1
#
_entry.id   AF-A0A2S6V855-F1
#
_cell.length_a   1.000
_cell.length_b   1.000
_cell.length_c   1.000
_cell.angle_alpha   90.00
_cell.angle_beta   90.00
_cell.angle_gamma   90.00
#
_symmetry.space_group_name_H-M   'P 1'
#
loop_
_entity.id
_entity.type
_entity.pdbx_description
1 polymer ?
#
loop_
_entity_poly.entity_id
_entity_poly.type
_entity_poly.pdbx_seq_one_letter_code
_entity_poly.pdbx_strand_id
1 'polypeptide(L)'
;MLIHEAFDKTLRKYTISAKALSQLAGVSEAHISRFRNGKGVAMAHNTLEEILSAMEQLEPGSKSFFYLLLAGKESVQSDIDLFVQSMDDAQLSSLLAAIARRVSPKTNSLNEQSRHSTERIAV
;
A
#
# COMPACT_ATOMS: atom_id res chain seq x y z
N MET A 1 -18.87 -5.13 6.94
CA MET A 1 -18.18 -4.02 7.62
C MET A 1 -18.91 -2.73 7.30
N LEU A 2 -19.15 -1.89 8.30
CA LEU A 2 -19.86 -0.62 8.14
C LEU A 2 -18.90 0.48 7.66
N ILE A 3 -19.46 1.55 7.08
CA ILE A 3 -18.65 2.62 6.48
C ILE A 3 -17.72 3.32 7.48
N HIS A 4 -18.20 3.55 8.71
CA HIS A 4 -17.40 4.19 9.75
C HIS A 4 -16.28 3.27 10.28
N GLU A 5 -16.51 1.96 10.32
CA GLU A 5 -15.49 0.97 10.69
C GLU A 5 -14.39 0.91 9.63
N ALA A 6 -14.79 0.90 8.35
CA ALA A 6 -13.87 0.99 7.22
C ALA A 6 -13.01 2.25 7.31
N PHE A 7 -13.66 3.38 7.61
CA PHE A 7 -13.00 4.66 7.77
C PHE A 7 -11.98 4.64 8.91
N ASP A 8 -12.37 4.22 10.12
CA ASP A 8 -11.47 4.11 11.27
C ASP A 8 -10.27 3.18 10.99
N LYS A 9 -10.54 2.01 10.39
CA LYS A 9 -9.51 1.04 10.03
C LYS A 9 -8.50 1.61 9.03
N THR A 10 -8.97 2.37 8.03
CA THR A 10 -8.08 3.07 7.09
C THR A 10 -7.23 4.11 7.80
N LEU A 11 -7.82 4.99 8.61
CA LEU A 11 -7.05 6.04 9.31
C LEU A 11 -5.97 5.46 10.22
N ARG A 12 -6.28 4.35 10.92
CA ARG A 12 -5.29 3.65 11.75
C ARG A 12 -4.16 3.04 10.94
N LYS A 13 -4.46 2.39 9.81
CA LYS A 13 -3.45 1.77 8.96
C LYS A 13 -2.44 2.79 8.42
N TYR A 14 -2.92 3.95 8.01
CA TYR A 14 -2.11 5.00 7.41
C TYR A 14 -1.66 6.07 8.42
N THR A 15 -1.93 5.89 9.71
CA THR A 15 -1.56 6.84 10.77
C THR A 15 -2.09 8.26 10.54
N ILE A 16 -3.22 8.39 9.85
CA ILE A 16 -3.82 9.69 9.51
C ILE A 16 -4.57 10.22 10.73
N SER A 17 -4.15 11.38 11.24
CA SER A 17 -4.81 12.04 12.37
C SER A 17 -6.07 12.81 11.94
N ALA A 18 -7.09 12.85 12.80
CA ALA A 18 -8.32 13.61 12.55
C ALA A 18 -8.04 15.12 12.40
N LYS A 19 -7.03 15.64 13.12
CA LYS A 19 -6.56 17.02 12.99
C LYS A 19 -6.01 17.34 11.59
N ALA A 20 -5.12 16.50 11.05
CA ALA A 20 -4.55 16.70 9.72
C ALA A 20 -5.65 16.65 8.64
N LEU A 21 -6.55 15.68 8.78
CA LEU A 21 -7.71 15.51 7.92
C LEU A 21 -8.66 16.72 7.97
N SER A 22 -8.90 17.26 9.17
CA SER A 22 -9.72 18.43 9.40
C SER A 22 -9.17 19.68 8.70
N GLN A 23 -7.86 19.89 8.80
CA GLN A 23 -7.18 21.02 8.17
C GLN A 23 -7.21 20.95 6.65
N LEU A 24 -7.03 19.77 6.08
CA LEU A 24 -6.94 19.60 4.63
C LEU A 24 -8.33 19.54 3.96
N ALA A 25 -9.30 18.86 4.58
CA ALA A 25 -10.64 18.73 4.02
C ALA A 25 -11.58 19.91 4.37
N GLY A 26 -11.16 20.82 5.25
CA GLY A 26 -12.03 21.92 5.70
C GLY A 26 -13.21 21.47 6.58
N VAL A 27 -13.17 20.24 7.12
CA VAL A 27 -14.23 19.67 7.94
C VAL A 27 -13.81 19.71 9.41
N SER A 28 -14.72 20.05 10.34
CA SER A 28 -14.38 20.07 11.76
C SER A 28 -13.92 18.69 12.28
N GLU A 29 -12.87 18.68 13.11
CA GLU A 29 -12.34 17.47 13.75
C GLU A 29 -13.42 16.71 14.54
N ALA A 30 -14.33 17.46 15.20
CA ALA A 30 -15.46 16.88 15.91
C ALA A 30 -16.42 16.11 14.99
N HIS A 31 -16.65 16.60 13.76
CA HIS A 31 -17.48 15.91 12.78
C HIS A 31 -16.81 14.63 12.27
N ILE A 32 -15.50 14.68 12.00
CA ILE A 32 -14.70 13.51 11.58
C ILE A 32 -14.68 12.45 12.69
N SER A 33 -14.45 12.86 13.94
CA SER A 33 -14.45 11.97 15.10
C SER A 33 -15.81 11.31 15.32
N ARG A 34 -16.89 12.08 15.19
CA ARG A 34 -18.27 11.58 15.27
C ARG A 34 -18.55 10.52 14.22
N PHE A 35 -18.23 10.81 12.96
CA PHE A 35 -18.36 9.84 11.86
C PHE A 35 -17.55 8.58 12.11
N ARG A 36 -16.26 8.71 12.46
CA ARG A 36 -15.35 7.59 12.74
C ARG A 36 -15.88 6.64 13.82
N ASN A 37 -16.52 7.19 14.85
CA ASN A 37 -17.08 6.41 15.96
C ASN A 37 -18.51 5.90 15.68
N GLY A 38 -19.06 6.11 14.48
CA GLY A 38 -20.45 5.77 14.17
C GLY A 38 -21.49 6.59 14.95
N LYS A 39 -21.07 7.72 15.54
CA LYS A 39 -21.91 8.58 16.39
C LYS A 39 -22.26 9.86 15.65
N GLY A 40 -23.46 10.00 15.11
CA GLY A 40 -23.93 11.27 14.56
C GLY A 40 -24.85 11.16 13.35
N VAL A 41 -25.15 12.32 12.77
CA VAL A 41 -25.98 12.48 11.56
C VAL A 41 -25.19 12.00 10.33
N ALA A 42 -25.89 11.51 9.31
CA ALA A 42 -25.32 11.09 8.04
C ALA A 42 -24.36 12.15 7.46
N MET A 43 -23.21 11.70 6.96
CA MET A 43 -22.26 12.56 6.27
C MET A 43 -22.76 12.82 4.85
N ALA A 44 -22.84 14.10 4.46
CA ALA A 44 -23.18 14.47 3.09
C ALA A 44 -22.13 13.92 2.12
N HIS A 45 -22.55 13.55 0.90
CA HIS A 45 -21.65 12.90 -0.06
C HIS A 45 -20.43 13.77 -0.40
N ASN A 46 -20.62 15.07 -0.62
CA ASN A 46 -19.55 16.01 -0.93
C ASN A 46 -18.50 16.04 0.18
N THR A 47 -18.95 16.12 1.44
CA THR A 47 -18.06 16.12 2.61
C THR A 47 -17.28 14.81 2.72
N LEU A 48 -17.92 13.67 2.44
CA LEU A 48 -17.22 12.39 2.41
C LEU A 48 -16.17 12.35 1.29
N GLU A 49 -16.48 12.85 0.09
CA GLU A 49 -15.55 12.90 -1.03
C GLU A 49 -14.34 13.81 -0.76
N GLU A 50 -14.55 14.97 -0.13
CA GLU A 50 -13.48 15.87 0.30
C GLU A 50 -12.55 15.19 1.31
N ILE A 51 -13.13 14.52 2.31
CA ILE A 51 -12.38 13.74 3.31
C ILE A 51 -11.58 12.61 2.65
N LEU A 52 -12.19 11.83 1.75
CA LEU A 52 -11.50 10.73 1.07
C LEU A 52 -10.39 11.24 0.15
N SER A 53 -10.57 12.41 -0.45
CA SER A 53 -9.53 13.03 -1.28
C SER A 53 -8.40 13.60 -0.43
N ALA A 54 -8.71 14.17 0.73
CA ALA A 54 -7.71 14.59 1.72
C ALA A 54 -6.91 13.40 2.27
N MET A 55 -7.56 12.25 2.52
CA MET A 55 -6.86 11.02 2.90
C MET A 55 -5.83 10.61 1.84
N GLU A 56 -6.24 10.58 0.56
CA GLU A 56 -5.35 10.20 -0.55
C GLU A 56 -4.18 11.17 -0.72
N GLN A 57 -4.39 12.47 -0.48
CA GLN A 57 -3.34 13.47 -0.51
C GLN A 57 -2.35 13.33 0.66
N LEU A 58 -2.83 13.03 1.86
CA LEU A 58 -1.98 12.81 3.02
C LEU A 58 -1.16 11.53 2.87
N GLU A 59 -1.83 10.45 2.46
CA GLU A 59 -1.25 9.12 2.37
C GLU A 59 -1.80 8.39 1.13
N PRO A 60 -1.01 8.37 0.02
CA PRO A 60 -1.42 7.73 -1.22
C PRO A 60 -1.79 6.25 -1.05
N GLY A 61 -2.88 5.83 -1.69
CA GLY A 61 -3.47 4.50 -1.59
C GLY A 61 -4.47 4.33 -0.44
N SER A 62 -4.61 5.29 0.46
CA SER A 62 -5.57 5.22 1.57
C SER A 62 -7.02 5.21 1.09
N LYS A 63 -7.35 5.94 0.03
CA LYS A 63 -8.70 5.95 -0.56
C LYS A 63 -9.04 4.59 -1.20
N SER A 64 -8.09 4.01 -1.94
CA SER A 64 -8.22 2.68 -2.53
C SER A 64 -8.39 1.60 -1.45
N PHE A 65 -7.62 1.68 -0.37
CA PHE A 65 -7.76 0.75 0.76
C PHE A 65 -9.13 0.87 1.43
N PHE A 66 -9.65 2.08 1.61
CA PHE A 66 -11.00 2.30 2.13
C PHE A 66 -12.08 1.64 1.24
N TYR A 67 -12.00 1.78 -0.07
CA TYR A 67 -12.95 1.13 -0.98
C TYR A 67 -12.86 -0.39 -0.99
N LEU A 68 -11.64 -0.93 -0.94
CA LEU A 68 -11.40 -2.37 -0.82
C LEU A 68 -12.10 -2.94 0.43
N LEU A 69 -11.91 -2.24 1.54
CA LEU A 69 -12.52 -2.53 2.82
C LEU A 69 -14.07 -2.53 2.72
N LEU A 70 -14.68 -1.54 2.07
CA LEU A 70 -16.13 -1.50 1.84
C LEU A 70 -16.61 -2.65 0.93
N ALA A 71 -15.79 -3.07 -0.02
CA ALA A 71 -16.07 -4.20 -0.90
C ALA A 71 -15.94 -5.57 -0.19
N GLY A 72 -15.63 -5.60 1.12
CA GLY A 72 -15.46 -6.83 1.89
C GLY A 72 -14.17 -7.58 1.55
N LYS A 73 -13.19 -6.92 0.95
CA LYS A 73 -11.89 -7.50 0.61
C LYS A 73 -10.86 -7.07 1.66
N GLU A 74 -10.10 -8.03 2.19
CA GLU A 74 -9.16 -7.76 3.30
C GLU A 74 -7.74 -7.41 2.85
N SER A 75 -7.38 -7.76 1.62
CA SER A 75 -6.12 -7.40 0.98
C SER A 75 -6.41 -6.79 -0.38
N VAL A 76 -5.62 -5.78 -0.76
CA VAL A 76 -5.31 -5.59 -2.18
C VAL A 76 -4.41 -6.79 -2.50
N GLN A 77 -5.00 -7.99 -2.58
CA GLN A 77 -4.53 -8.91 -3.59
C GLN A 77 -4.85 -8.13 -4.87
N SER A 78 -3.90 -7.27 -5.27
CA SER A 78 -3.77 -6.96 -6.68
C SER A 78 -3.73 -8.34 -7.27
N ASP A 79 -4.80 -8.70 -7.96
CA ASP A 79 -4.80 -9.93 -8.71
C ASP A 79 -3.55 -9.81 -9.57
N ILE A 80 -2.51 -10.59 -9.23
CA ILE A 80 -1.20 -10.45 -9.84
C ILE A 80 -1.40 -10.65 -11.35
N ASP A 81 -2.38 -11.46 -11.73
CA ASP A 81 -2.77 -11.69 -13.10
C ASP A 81 -3.35 -10.41 -13.73
N LEU A 82 -4.20 -9.64 -13.05
CA LEU A 82 -4.67 -8.34 -13.57
C LEU A 82 -3.53 -7.31 -13.71
N PHE A 83 -2.61 -7.27 -12.75
CA PHE A 83 -1.49 -6.35 -12.81
C PHE A 83 -0.52 -6.70 -13.93
N VAL A 84 -0.20 -7.99 -14.08
CA VAL A 84 0.62 -8.54 -15.17
C VAL A 84 -0.06 -8.32 -16.53
N GLN A 85 -1.37 -8.52 -16.65
CA GLN A 85 -2.12 -8.26 -17.89
C GLN A 85 -2.12 -6.80 -18.30
N SER A 86 -2.00 -5.86 -17.36
CA SER A 86 -2.00 -4.42 -17.64
C SER A 86 -0.63 -3.86 -18.06
N MET A 87 0.43 -4.67 -17.98
CA MET A 87 1.79 -4.25 -18.29
C MET A 87 2.10 -4.37 -19.78
N ASP A 88 2.91 -3.44 -20.29
CA ASP A 88 3.56 -3.60 -21.59
C ASP A 88 4.79 -4.53 -21.51
N ASP A 89 5.35 -4.88 -22.67
CA ASP A 89 6.51 -5.78 -22.77
C ASP A 89 7.75 -5.28 -22.00
N ALA A 90 7.96 -3.97 -21.93
CA ALA A 90 9.11 -3.38 -21.23
C ALA A 90 8.93 -3.46 -19.71
N GLN A 91 7.72 -3.23 -19.23
CA GLN A 91 7.33 -3.37 -17.83
C GLN A 91 7.38 -4.84 -17.39
N LEU A 92 6.88 -5.77 -18.22
CA LEU A 92 6.96 -7.21 -17.97
C LEU A 92 8.42 -7.69 -17.88
N SER A 93 9.26 -7.28 -18.83
CA SER A 93 10.69 -7.60 -18.83
C SER A 93 11.39 -7.10 -17.56
N SER A 94 11.08 -5.87 -17.15
CA SER A 94 11.62 -5.27 -15.92
C SER A 94 11.17 -6.03 -14.67
N LEU A 95 9.89 -6.43 -14.61
CA LEU A 95 9.33 -7.21 -13.50
C LEU A 95 10.00 -8.60 -13.41
N LEU A 96 10.13 -9.31 -14.53
CA LEU A 96 10.81 -10.61 -14.58
C LEU A 96 12.25 -10.51 -14.10
N ALA A 97 12.99 -9.47 -14.52
CA ALA A 97 14.36 -9.24 -14.05
C ALA A 97 14.42 -8.96 -12.54
N ALA A 98 13.45 -8.21 -11.99
CA ALA A 98 13.36 -7.95 -10.56
C ALA A 98 13.07 -9.21 -9.75
N ILE A 99 12.16 -10.06 -10.23
CA ILE A 99 11.86 -11.36 -9.63
C ILE A 99 13.13 -12.23 -9.66
N ALA A 100 13.77 -12.39 -10.82
CA ALA A 100 14.99 -13.20 -10.97
C ALA A 100 16.10 -12.77 -9.98
N ARG A 101 16.35 -11.47 -9.82
CA ARG A 101 17.31 -10.95 -8.83
C ARG A 101 16.94 -11.31 -7.39
N ARG A 102 15.65 -11.40 -7.08
CA ARG A 102 15.15 -11.72 -5.73
C ARG A 102 15.21 -13.21 -5.41
N VAL A 103 14.97 -14.06 -6.42
CA VAL A 103 14.91 -15.53 -6.25
C VAL A 103 16.27 -16.20 -6.42
N SER A 104 17.21 -15.62 -7.19
CA SER A 104 18.57 -16.12 -7.23
C SER A 104 19.20 -15.98 -5.83
N PRO A 105 19.56 -17.09 -5.16
CA PRO A 105 20.36 -17.00 -3.94
C PRO A 105 21.65 -16.30 -4.32
N LYS A 106 22.16 -15.39 -3.46
CA LYS A 106 23.44 -14.69 -3.69
C LYS A 106 24.55 -15.71 -4.03
N THR A 107 24.79 -15.98 -5.31
CA THR A 107 25.83 -16.87 -5.83
C THR A 107 27.19 -16.16 -5.81
N ASN A 108 27.58 -15.60 -4.67
CA ASN A 108 28.82 -14.83 -4.56
C ASN A 108 29.72 -15.20 -3.38
N SER A 109 29.47 -16.31 -2.69
CA SER A 109 30.39 -16.82 -1.65
C SER A 109 31.09 -18.14 -2.00
N LEU A 110 30.87 -18.71 -3.20
CA LEU A 110 31.46 -19.99 -3.60
C LEU A 110 32.52 -19.88 -4.70
N ASN A 111 32.72 -18.70 -5.31
CA ASN A 111 33.71 -18.51 -6.37
C ASN A 111 35.04 -17.92 -5.89
N GLU A 112 35.15 -17.48 -4.63
CA GLU A 112 36.42 -16.99 -4.08
C GLU A 112 37.30 -18.10 -3.47
N GLN A 113 36.72 -19.22 -3.03
CA GLN A 113 37.52 -20.32 -2.46
C GLN A 113 38.16 -21.22 -3.52
N SER A 114 37.59 -21.29 -4.73
CA SER A 114 38.11 -22.12 -5.83
C SER A 114 39.33 -21.51 -6.54
N ARG A 115 39.67 -20.25 -6.26
CA ARG A 115 40.85 -19.58 -6.84
C ARG A 115 42.11 -19.67 -5.98
N HIS A 116 41.99 -20.03 -4.69
CA HIS A 116 43.15 -20.12 -3.79
C HIS A 116 43.73 -21.53 -3.62
N SER A 117 43.09 -22.58 -4.12
CA SER A 117 43.63 -23.95 -4.02
C SER A 117 44.54 -24.37 -5.18
N THR A 118 44.53 -23.66 -6.31
CA THR A 118 45.30 -24.07 -7.51
C THR A 118 46.72 -23.52 -7.58
N GLU A 119 47.12 -22.59 -6.71
CA GLU A 119 48.48 -22.01 -6.71
C GLU A 119 49.48 -22.69 -5.76
N ARG A 120 49.09 -23.77 -5.06
CA ARG A 120 49.95 -24.46 -4.08
C ARG A 120 50.49 -25.83 -4.49
N ILE A 121 50.32 -26.23 -5.75
CA ILE A 121 50.87 -27.49 -6.28
C ILE A 121 51.74 -27.19 -7.51
N ALA A 122 52.84 -26.47 -7.29
CA ALA A 122 53.96 -26.38 -8.23
C ALA A 122 55.20 -25.92 -7.46
N VAL A 123 55.81 -26.83 -6.70
CA VAL A 123 57.20 -26.78 -6.25
C VAL A 123 57.81 -28.15 -6.48
#